data_AF-A0A7C3YBD4-F1
#
_entry.id   AF-A0A7C3YBD4-F1
#
_cell.length_a   1.000
_cell.length_b   1.000
_cell.length_c   1.000
_cell.angle_alpha   90.00
_cell.angle_beta   90.00
_cell.angle_gamma   90.00
#
_symmetry.space_group_name_H-M   'P 1'
#
loop_
_entity.id
_entity.type
_entity.pdbx_description
1 polymer ?
#
loop_
_entity_poly.entity_id
_entity_poly.type
_entity_poly.pdbx_seq_one_letter_code
_entity_poly.pdbx_strand_id
1 'polypeptide(L)'
;MQGDVAAITISFMLFFLGIFVINKMTEALIAIIKRTILFFITGIAFYYFLKTFMLRLSIFGLTTENIIFGLFGIVLGLTGILISFIWLFQSFKHKQAGPKLPTAEEIQTRPEKPEESKTVFQTIKQDVFFKEKNIFTIIVYLVIAEFGIFSSPTKSAPTAEIGVTFFIIFITATIFFIRKIYKDFKTGLTQFGIAFLVGYTLSVLLGYFWNNNELSTLLSIQYFATPSLVALITGMAVSLFMSSR
;
A
#
# COMPACT_ATOMS: atom_id res chain seq x y z
N MET A 1 -27.00 -44.32 -36.86
CA MET A 1 -26.24 -43.19 -36.27
C MET A 1 -26.99 -42.63 -35.06
N GLN A 2 -27.17 -43.43 -34.00
CA GLN A 2 -27.95 -43.07 -32.79
C GLN A 2 -27.07 -42.98 -31.53
N GLY A 3 -25.76 -42.79 -31.72
CA GLY A 3 -24.79 -42.66 -30.62
C GLY A 3 -24.40 -41.22 -30.28
N ASP A 4 -24.83 -40.21 -31.04
CA ASP A 4 -24.08 -38.96 -31.01
C ASP A 4 -24.58 -37.92 -30.01
N VAL A 5 -25.89 -37.65 -29.94
CA VAL A 5 -26.34 -36.41 -29.27
C VAL A 5 -26.23 -36.49 -27.75
N ALA A 6 -26.56 -37.63 -27.13
CA ALA A 6 -26.49 -37.80 -25.68
C ALA A 6 -25.03 -37.82 -25.17
N ALA A 7 -24.13 -38.53 -25.88
CA ALA A 7 -22.71 -38.58 -25.55
C ALA A 7 -22.04 -37.21 -25.72
N ILE A 8 -22.38 -36.49 -26.80
CA ILE A 8 -21.93 -35.10 -27.02
C ILE A 8 -22.42 -34.20 -25.87
N THR A 9 -23.69 -34.32 -25.47
CA THR A 9 -24.26 -33.50 -24.37
C THR A 9 -23.57 -33.76 -23.02
N ILE A 10 -23.34 -35.04 -22.68
CA ILE A 10 -22.63 -35.41 -21.44
C ILE A 10 -21.18 -34.94 -21.47
N SER A 11 -20.51 -35.04 -22.62
CA SER A 11 -19.14 -34.55 -22.82
C SER A 11 -19.05 -33.03 -22.61
N PHE A 12 -19.99 -32.27 -23.17
CA PHE A 12 -20.08 -30.83 -22.92
C PHE A 12 -20.35 -30.51 -21.45
N MET A 13 -21.22 -31.26 -20.77
CA MET A 13 -21.52 -31.06 -19.35
C MET A 13 -20.27 -31.29 -18.47
N LEU A 14 -19.50 -32.35 -18.73
CA LEU A 14 -18.24 -32.62 -18.05
C LEU A 14 -17.17 -31.57 -18.36
N PHE A 15 -17.10 -31.10 -19.60
CA PHE A 15 -16.19 -30.04 -20.00
C PHE A 15 -16.48 -28.73 -19.25
N PHE A 16 -17.75 -28.32 -19.15
CA PHE A 16 -18.16 -27.16 -18.36
C PHE A 16 -17.87 -27.34 -16.86
N LEU A 17 -18.09 -28.54 -16.31
CA LEU A 17 -17.73 -28.85 -14.93
C LEU A 17 -16.21 -28.71 -14.71
N GLY A 18 -15.41 -29.21 -15.66
CA GLY A 18 -13.96 -29.08 -15.65
C GLY A 18 -13.51 -27.63 -15.66
N ILE A 19 -14.05 -26.80 -16.57
CA ILE A 19 -13.78 -25.36 -16.62
C ILE A 19 -14.18 -24.67 -15.31
N PHE A 20 -15.34 -25.02 -14.75
CA PHE A 20 -15.80 -24.46 -13.48
C PHE A 20 -14.85 -24.79 -12.32
N VAL A 21 -14.38 -26.04 -12.24
CA VAL A 21 -13.40 -26.46 -11.23
C VAL A 21 -12.08 -25.72 -11.42
N ILE A 22 -11.57 -25.63 -12.66
CA ILE A 22 -10.34 -24.92 -12.97
C ILE A 22 -10.45 -23.43 -12.60
N ASN A 23 -11.56 -22.78 -12.96
CA ASN A 23 -11.78 -21.38 -12.62
C ASN A 23 -11.81 -21.15 -11.10
N LYS A 24 -12.53 -22.01 -10.37
CA LYS A 24 -12.60 -21.97 -8.91
C LYS A 24 -11.25 -22.22 -8.24
N MET A 25 -10.45 -23.14 -8.78
CA MET A 25 -9.08 -23.38 -8.31
C MET A 25 -8.16 -22.20 -8.61
N THR A 26 -8.33 -21.55 -9.76
CA THR A 26 -7.54 -20.38 -10.16
C THR A 26 -7.83 -19.19 -9.25
N GLU A 27 -9.10 -18.92 -8.95
CA GLU A 27 -9.50 -17.90 -7.96
C GLU A 27 -8.90 -18.19 -6.57
N ALA A 28 -8.96 -19.44 -6.12
CA ALA A 28 -8.36 -19.85 -4.85
C ALA A 28 -6.83 -19.68 -4.85
N LEU A 29 -6.17 -20.05 -5.95
CA LEU A 29 -4.72 -19.92 -6.11
C LEU A 29 -4.29 -18.46 -6.07
N ILE A 30 -4.97 -17.57 -6.81
CA ILE A 30 -4.68 -16.13 -6.82
C ILE A 30 -4.89 -15.53 -5.42
N ALA A 31 -5.95 -15.92 -4.72
CA ALA A 31 -6.21 -15.47 -3.36
C ALA A 31 -5.11 -15.90 -2.39
N ILE A 32 -4.61 -17.14 -2.50
CA ILE A 32 -3.49 -17.64 -1.70
C ILE A 32 -2.22 -16.87 -2.02
N ILE A 33 -1.84 -16.77 -3.30
CA ILE A 33 -0.61 -16.08 -3.73
C ILE A 33 -0.57 -14.65 -3.20
N LYS A 34 -1.64 -13.88 -3.39
CA LYS A 34 -1.71 -12.48 -2.96
C LYS A 34 -1.51 -12.33 -1.44
N ARG A 35 -2.03 -13.27 -0.65
CA ARG A 35 -1.92 -13.25 0.82
C ARG A 35 -0.54 -13.67 1.31
N THR A 36 0.03 -14.70 0.69
CA THR A 36 1.36 -15.19 1.01
C THR A 36 2.43 -14.15 0.68
N ILE A 37 2.31 -13.46 -0.45
CA ILE A 37 3.26 -12.40 -0.86
C ILE A 37 3.36 -11.29 0.19
N LEU A 38 2.24 -10.78 0.73
CA LEU A 38 2.28 -9.70 1.73
C LEU A 38 3.00 -10.12 3.01
N PHE A 39 2.76 -11.36 3.46
CA PHE A 39 3.45 -11.94 4.60
C PHE A 39 4.95 -12.06 4.35
N PHE A 40 5.36 -12.56 3.18
CA PHE A 40 6.78 -12.67 2.81
C PHE A 40 7.45 -11.30 2.70
N ILE A 41 6.84 -10.31 2.04
CA ILE A 41 7.41 -8.96 1.91
C ILE A 41 7.63 -8.34 3.30
N THR A 42 6.61 -8.40 4.16
CA THR A 42 6.67 -7.83 5.51
C THR A 42 7.72 -8.55 6.36
N GLY A 43 7.77 -9.89 6.28
CA GLY A 43 8.77 -10.69 6.99
C GLY A 43 10.20 -10.43 6.51
N ILE A 44 10.41 -10.32 5.19
CA ILE A 44 11.72 -10.00 4.61
C ILE A 44 12.14 -8.58 5.01
N ALA A 45 11.24 -7.59 4.94
CA ALA A 45 11.53 -6.23 5.37
C ALA A 45 11.92 -6.17 6.86
N PHE A 46 11.20 -6.90 7.72
CA PHE A 46 11.54 -6.98 9.13
C PHE A 46 12.88 -7.69 9.39
N TYR A 47 13.19 -8.74 8.63
CA TYR A 47 14.49 -9.41 8.70
C TYR A 47 15.64 -8.46 8.32
N TYR A 48 15.50 -7.73 7.21
CA TYR A 48 16.51 -6.73 6.82
C TYR A 48 16.65 -5.63 7.86
N PHE A 49 15.54 -5.15 8.42
CA PHE A 49 15.55 -4.21 9.53
C PHE A 49 16.34 -4.75 10.72
N LEU A 50 16.06 -5.97 11.19
CA LEU A 50 16.79 -6.61 12.30
C LEU A 50 18.27 -6.75 12.00
N LYS A 51 18.63 -7.17 10.78
CA LYS A 51 20.03 -7.29 10.35
C LYS A 51 20.75 -5.95 10.40
N THR A 52 20.15 -4.90 9.85
CA THR A 52 20.71 -3.54 9.86
C THR A 52 20.79 -2.98 11.27
N PHE A 53 19.78 -3.24 12.10
CA PHE A 53 19.75 -2.83 13.50
C PHE A 53 20.87 -3.48 14.31
N MET A 54 21.06 -4.81 14.19
CA MET A 54 22.14 -5.53 14.86
C MET A 54 23.52 -5.05 14.41
N LEU A 55 23.67 -4.78 13.11
CA LEU A 55 24.91 -4.23 12.55
C LEU A 55 25.20 -2.83 13.13
N ARG A 56 24.20 -1.96 13.21
CA ARG A 56 24.33 -0.65 13.87
C ARG A 56 24.64 -0.76 15.36
N LEU A 57 24.03 -1.70 16.06
CA LEU A 57 24.28 -1.95 17.49
C LEU A 57 25.73 -2.41 17.73
N SER A 58 26.29 -3.21 16.80
CA SER A 58 27.67 -3.69 16.85
C SER A 58 28.69 -2.57 16.57
N ILE A 59 28.40 -1.67 15.64
CA ILE A 59 29.33 -0.60 15.23
C ILE A 59 29.27 0.61 16.17
N PHE A 60 28.06 1.09 16.49
CA PHE A 60 27.85 2.34 17.22
C PHE A 60 27.53 2.13 18.71
N GLY A 61 27.30 0.88 19.13
CA GLY A 61 26.93 0.55 20.50
C GLY A 61 25.47 0.89 20.86
N LEU A 62 25.12 0.68 22.12
CA LEU A 62 23.83 1.02 22.72
C LEU A 62 23.74 2.52 23.01
N THR A 63 23.60 3.32 21.96
CA THR A 63 23.26 4.74 22.11
C THR A 63 21.76 4.91 22.35
N THR A 64 21.37 6.00 23.01
CA THR A 64 19.95 6.33 23.28
C THR A 64 19.12 6.39 21.99
N GLU A 65 19.71 6.89 20.90
CA GLU A 65 19.09 6.91 19.57
C GLU A 65 18.85 5.50 19.04
N ASN A 66 19.87 4.64 19.05
CA ASN A 66 19.74 3.25 18.59
C ASN A 66 18.69 2.50 19.40
N ILE A 67 18.62 2.72 20.71
CA ILE A 67 17.64 2.09 21.59
C ILE A 67 16.22 2.54 21.22
N ILE A 68 15.96 3.84 21.14
CA ILE A 68 14.61 4.37 20.89
C ILE A 68 14.11 3.93 19.50
N PHE A 69 14.92 4.14 18.46
CA PHE A 69 14.53 3.81 17.09
C PHE A 69 14.49 2.31 16.84
N GLY A 70 15.40 1.56 17.45
CA GLY A 70 15.41 0.10 17.41
C GLY A 70 14.15 -0.48 18.05
N LEU A 71 13.80 -0.01 19.24
CA LEU A 71 12.63 -0.49 19.98
C LEU A 71 11.33 -0.11 19.25
N PHE A 72 11.24 1.10 18.70
CA PHE A 72 10.10 1.51 17.88
C PHE A 72 9.97 0.67 16.60
N GLY A 73 11.08 0.42 15.91
CA GLY A 73 11.10 -0.43 14.71
C GLY A 73 10.79 -1.89 15.01
N ILE A 74 11.20 -2.42 16.17
CA ILE A 74 10.81 -3.76 16.63
C ILE A 74 9.30 -3.83 16.89
N VAL A 75 8.72 -2.85 17.60
CA VAL A 75 7.28 -2.80 17.86
C VAL A 75 6.50 -2.72 16.55
N LEU A 76 6.87 -1.81 15.65
CA LEU A 76 6.22 -1.69 14.34
C LEU A 76 6.37 -2.95 13.49
N GLY A 77 7.56 -3.54 13.45
CA GLY A 77 7.80 -4.77 12.71
C GLY A 77 7.02 -5.97 13.25
N LEU A 78 6.98 -6.14 14.57
CA LEU A 78 6.18 -7.20 15.22
C LEU A 78 4.69 -7.00 14.97
N THR A 79 4.17 -5.78 15.08
CA THR A 79 2.77 -5.49 14.76
C THR A 79 2.46 -5.76 13.27
N GLY A 80 3.36 -5.38 12.35
CA GLY A 80 3.23 -5.68 10.93
C GLY A 80 3.20 -7.18 10.62
N ILE A 81 4.06 -7.97 11.27
CA ILE A 81 4.07 -9.43 11.16
C ILE A 81 2.77 -10.02 11.73
N LEU A 82 2.34 -9.57 12.91
CA LEU A 82 1.09 -10.02 13.54
C LEU A 82 -0.12 -9.74 12.65
N ILE A 83 -0.23 -8.54 12.09
CA ILE A 83 -1.31 -8.16 11.16
C ILE A 83 -1.27 -9.06 9.93
N SER A 84 -0.09 -9.22 9.32
CA SER A 84 0.09 -10.07 8.13
C SER A 84 -0.26 -11.53 8.41
N PHE A 85 0.07 -12.02 9.61
CA PHE A 85 -0.24 -13.38 10.06
C PHE A 85 -1.73 -13.57 10.33
N ILE A 86 -2.40 -12.63 11.01
CA ILE A 86 -3.85 -12.67 11.24
C ILE A 86 -4.60 -12.67 9.90
N TRP A 87 -4.13 -11.88 8.93
CA TRP A 87 -4.68 -11.83 7.58
C TRP A 87 -4.52 -13.15 6.80
N LEU A 88 -3.44 -13.89 7.07
CA LEU A 88 -3.22 -15.23 6.52
C LEU A 88 -4.30 -16.21 7.00
N PHE A 89 -4.75 -16.09 8.26
CA PHE A 89 -5.64 -17.06 8.92
C PHE A 89 -7.14 -16.68 8.99
N GLN A 90 -7.52 -15.40 8.92
CA GLN A 90 -8.95 -14.99 8.97
C GLN A 90 -9.79 -15.45 7.77
N SER A 91 -9.20 -16.12 6.78
CA SER A 91 -9.86 -16.57 5.56
C SER A 91 -10.94 -17.66 5.71
N PHE A 92 -11.15 -18.28 6.87
CA PHE A 92 -12.13 -19.37 6.99
C PHE A 92 -13.53 -18.95 7.46
N LYS A 93 -13.73 -17.70 7.91
CA LYS A 93 -14.96 -17.29 8.63
C LYS A 93 -15.91 -16.31 7.92
N HIS A 94 -15.77 -16.05 6.62
CA HIS A 94 -16.74 -15.21 5.90
C HIS A 94 -17.29 -15.89 4.64
N LYS A 95 -18.32 -16.70 4.84
CA LYS A 95 -19.36 -16.97 3.84
C LYS A 95 -20.64 -16.22 4.24
N GLN A 96 -21.07 -15.35 3.33
CA GLN A 96 -22.45 -14.86 3.07
C GLN A 96 -23.23 -14.13 4.19
N ALA A 97 -23.37 -12.82 4.00
CA ALA A 97 -24.67 -12.13 4.08
C ALA A 97 -24.66 -10.98 3.06
N GLY A 98 -25.11 -11.27 1.84
CA GLY A 98 -25.26 -10.26 0.79
C GLY A 98 -26.49 -9.37 1.05
N PRO A 99 -26.38 -8.04 0.90
CA PRO A 99 -27.57 -7.19 0.78
C PRO A 99 -28.11 -7.30 -0.65
N LYS A 100 -29.42 -7.57 -0.74
CA LYS A 100 -30.19 -7.73 -1.97
C LYS A 100 -30.05 -6.52 -2.92
N LEU A 101 -29.90 -6.82 -4.21
CA LEU A 101 -29.93 -5.88 -5.34
C LEU A 101 -31.33 -5.23 -5.48
N PRO A 102 -31.42 -3.93 -5.84
CA PRO A 102 -32.54 -3.41 -6.60
C PRO A 102 -32.46 -3.89 -8.06
N THR A 103 -33.62 -4.21 -8.60
CA THR A 103 -33.95 -4.92 -9.83
C THR A 103 -33.44 -4.27 -11.12
N ALA A 104 -33.19 -5.14 -12.10
CA ALA A 104 -32.82 -4.87 -13.49
C ALA A 104 -33.86 -4.01 -14.23
N GLU A 105 -33.42 -2.90 -14.83
CA GLU A 105 -34.02 -2.39 -16.08
C GLU A 105 -33.19 -1.33 -16.84
N GLU A 106 -32.17 -0.71 -16.24
CA GLU A 106 -31.30 0.22 -16.98
C GLU A 106 -29.88 -0.33 -17.10
N ILE A 107 -29.51 -0.73 -18.32
CA ILE A 107 -28.22 -0.56 -19.03
C ILE A 107 -28.24 -1.59 -20.19
N GLN A 108 -29.07 -1.31 -21.21
CA GLN A 108 -28.89 -1.84 -22.56
C GLN A 108 -28.21 -0.74 -23.39
N THR A 109 -27.00 -1.03 -23.92
CA THR A 109 -26.43 -0.67 -25.25
C THR A 109 -24.88 -0.49 -25.24
N ARG A 110 -24.16 -1.63 -25.35
CA ARG A 110 -23.10 -2.02 -26.34
C ARG A 110 -21.93 -1.05 -26.70
N PRO A 111 -20.70 -1.49 -27.13
CA PRO A 111 -20.00 -2.82 -27.14
C PRO A 111 -18.54 -2.86 -26.58
N GLU A 112 -18.05 -4.11 -26.37
CA GLU A 112 -16.65 -4.65 -26.41
C GLU A 112 -15.76 -4.07 -27.56
N LYS A 113 -14.41 -4.00 -27.59
CA LYS A 113 -13.20 -4.73 -27.11
C LYS A 113 -11.96 -3.79 -27.45
N PRO A 114 -10.65 -4.06 -27.19
CA PRO A 114 -10.02 -5.21 -26.55
C PRO A 114 -9.07 -4.94 -25.38
N GLU A 115 -8.93 -6.01 -24.60
CA GLU A 115 -7.99 -6.21 -23.50
C GLU A 115 -6.54 -6.10 -23.96
N GLU A 116 -5.79 -5.21 -23.31
CA GLU A 116 -4.34 -5.23 -23.31
C GLU A 116 -3.82 -4.97 -21.89
N SER A 117 -3.05 -5.95 -21.40
CA SER A 117 -1.95 -5.77 -20.44
C SER A 117 -2.27 -4.92 -19.21
N LYS A 118 -3.13 -5.46 -18.35
CA LYS A 118 -3.37 -4.91 -17.03
C LYS A 118 -3.34 -6.04 -16.04
N THR A 119 -2.72 -5.81 -14.88
CA THR A 119 -2.96 -6.47 -13.58
C THR A 119 -1.89 -7.41 -13.01
N VAL A 120 -0.85 -6.79 -12.42
CA VAL A 120 -0.34 -7.24 -11.09
C VAL A 120 -0.71 -6.20 -10.03
N PHE A 121 -0.59 -4.91 -10.35
CA PHE A 121 -0.97 -3.81 -9.46
C PHE A 121 -2.48 -3.54 -9.37
N GLN A 122 -3.27 -3.97 -10.36
CA GLN A 122 -4.72 -3.73 -10.37
C GLN A 122 -5.53 -4.80 -9.64
N THR A 123 -5.05 -6.04 -9.51
CA THR A 123 -5.69 -7.08 -8.69
C THR A 123 -5.53 -6.81 -7.19
N ILE A 124 -4.61 -5.92 -6.80
CA ILE A 124 -4.53 -5.42 -5.43
C ILE A 124 -5.70 -4.45 -5.13
N LYS A 125 -6.35 -3.89 -6.15
CA LYS A 125 -7.18 -2.69 -6.01
C LYS A 125 -8.66 -2.90 -5.68
N GLN A 126 -9.21 -4.11 -5.52
CA GLN A 126 -10.68 -4.21 -5.56
C GLN A 126 -11.47 -4.85 -4.41
N ASP A 127 -10.94 -5.70 -3.51
CA ASP A 127 -11.88 -6.47 -2.66
C ASP A 127 -11.67 -6.49 -1.13
N VAL A 128 -10.86 -5.60 -0.51
CA VAL A 128 -10.72 -5.68 0.97
C VAL A 128 -10.78 -4.38 1.77
N PHE A 129 -10.87 -3.17 1.20
CA PHE A 129 -10.73 -1.95 2.04
C PHE A 129 -11.64 -0.74 1.74
N PHE A 130 -12.74 -0.91 1.02
CA PHE A 130 -13.55 0.24 0.58
C PHE A 130 -14.98 0.20 1.10
N LYS A 131 -15.16 0.32 2.42
CA LYS A 131 -16.46 0.76 2.91
C LYS A 131 -16.47 1.65 4.15
N GLU A 132 -15.41 1.70 4.96
CA GLU A 132 -15.39 2.64 6.10
C GLU A 132 -14.07 3.44 6.21
N LYS A 133 -14.20 4.71 5.80
CA LYS A 133 -13.49 5.94 6.21
C LYS A 133 -11.95 6.03 6.06
N ASN A 134 -11.53 6.39 4.85
CA ASN A 134 -10.44 7.27 4.39
C ASN A 134 -9.04 7.24 5.07
N ILE A 135 -8.93 7.25 6.40
CA ILE A 135 -7.63 7.42 7.09
C ILE A 135 -6.74 6.17 6.95
N PHE A 136 -7.30 4.97 7.07
CA PHE A 136 -6.50 3.74 6.90
C PHE A 136 -5.96 3.63 5.46
N THR A 137 -6.79 3.97 4.48
CA THR A 137 -6.42 4.02 3.06
C THR A 137 -5.29 5.03 2.81
N ILE A 138 -5.35 6.20 3.44
CA ILE A 138 -4.27 7.20 3.41
C ILE A 138 -2.97 6.59 3.92
N ILE A 139 -2.99 5.95 5.09
CA ILE A 139 -1.80 5.35 5.70
C ILE A 139 -1.23 4.25 4.80
N VAL A 140 -2.05 3.37 4.24
CA VAL A 140 -1.60 2.30 3.33
C VAL A 140 -0.93 2.88 2.09
N TYR A 141 -1.57 3.85 1.43
CA TYR A 141 -0.98 4.49 0.24
C TYR A 141 0.29 5.27 0.55
N LEU A 142 0.34 5.90 1.71
CA LEU A 142 1.50 6.62 2.19
C LEU A 142 2.69 5.66 2.41
N VAL A 143 2.46 4.54 3.10
CA VAL A 143 3.48 3.52 3.33
C VAL A 143 4.00 2.97 1.99
N ILE A 144 3.11 2.56 1.08
CA ILE A 144 3.51 2.01 -0.22
C ILE A 144 4.36 3.01 -1.01
N ALA A 145 3.96 4.28 -1.03
CA ALA A 145 4.66 5.33 -1.77
C ALA A 145 6.05 5.63 -1.17
N GLU A 146 6.17 5.76 0.15
CA GLU A 146 7.46 6.02 0.79
C GLU A 146 8.44 4.85 0.60
N PHE A 147 7.98 3.61 0.81
CA PHE A 147 8.80 2.43 0.53
C PHE A 147 9.23 2.36 -0.93
N GLY A 148 8.36 2.74 -1.87
CA GLY A 148 8.70 2.82 -3.30
C GLY A 148 9.83 3.81 -3.60
N ILE A 149 9.82 4.98 -2.95
CA ILE A 149 10.88 5.98 -3.09
C ILE A 149 12.20 5.45 -2.52
N PHE A 150 12.20 4.86 -1.33
CA PHE A 150 13.41 4.31 -0.72
C PHE A 150 13.95 3.04 -1.41
N SER A 151 13.11 2.32 -2.16
CA SER A 151 13.52 1.14 -2.92
C SER A 151 14.16 1.46 -4.28
N SER A 152 14.19 2.73 -4.70
CA SER A 152 14.73 3.15 -6.00
C SER A 152 15.73 4.32 -5.88
N PRO A 153 16.67 4.48 -6.84
CA PRO A 153 17.62 5.59 -6.82
C PRO A 153 16.88 6.92 -6.95
N THR A 154 16.74 7.63 -5.82
CA THR A 154 16.00 8.89 -5.76
C THR A 154 16.97 10.07 -5.71
N LYS A 155 16.80 11.03 -6.62
CA LYS A 155 17.57 12.27 -6.62
C LYS A 155 16.96 13.26 -5.63
N SER A 156 17.78 13.66 -4.66
CA SER A 156 17.38 14.66 -3.66
C SER A 156 17.65 16.07 -4.15
N ALA A 157 17.06 17.07 -3.49
CA ALA A 157 17.39 18.45 -3.75
C ALA A 157 18.89 18.71 -3.50
N PRO A 158 19.56 19.50 -4.35
CA PRO A 158 21.00 19.73 -4.23
C PRO A 158 21.38 20.55 -2.99
N THR A 159 20.45 21.34 -2.45
CA THR A 159 20.62 22.07 -1.18
C THR A 159 19.32 22.05 -0.37
N ALA A 160 19.45 22.25 0.94
CA ALA A 160 18.30 22.31 1.85
C ALA A 160 17.35 23.46 1.48
N GLU A 161 17.88 24.61 1.08
CA GLU A 161 17.08 25.79 0.67
C GLU A 161 16.18 25.49 -0.53
N ILE A 162 16.70 24.78 -1.53
CA ILE A 162 15.93 24.36 -2.69
C ILE A 162 14.85 23.35 -2.26
N GLY A 163 15.20 22.40 -1.39
CA GLY A 163 14.25 21.43 -0.83
C GLY A 163 13.10 22.08 -0.06
N VAL A 164 13.41 23.07 0.80
CA VAL A 164 12.40 23.86 1.53
C VAL A 164 11.49 24.59 0.55
N THR A 165 12.04 25.18 -0.51
CA THR A 165 11.26 25.88 -1.54
C THR A 165 10.27 24.94 -2.22
N PHE A 166 10.72 23.76 -2.65
CA PHE A 166 9.83 22.73 -3.21
C PHE A 166 8.76 22.29 -2.23
N PHE A 167 9.12 22.10 -0.96
CA PHE A 167 8.18 21.72 0.08
C PHE A 167 7.09 22.78 0.28
N ILE A 168 7.44 24.06 0.35
CA ILE A 168 6.48 25.17 0.50
C ILE A 168 5.53 25.24 -0.70
N ILE A 169 6.06 25.10 -1.92
CA ILE A 169 5.25 25.06 -3.14
C ILE A 169 4.27 23.88 -3.07
N PHE A 170 4.74 22.70 -2.64
CA PHE A 170 3.89 21.52 -2.49
C PHE A 170 2.79 21.71 -1.43
N ILE A 171 3.11 22.26 -0.26
CA ILE A 171 2.11 22.54 0.78
C ILE A 171 1.03 23.50 0.24
N THR A 172 1.45 24.56 -0.44
CA THR A 172 0.54 25.56 -1.02
C THR A 172 -0.38 24.93 -2.06
N ALA A 173 0.18 24.13 -2.98
CA ALA A 173 -0.58 23.40 -3.99
C ALA A 173 -1.55 22.38 -3.35
N THR A 174 -1.14 21.72 -2.28
CA THR A 174 -1.96 20.74 -1.56
C THR A 174 -3.14 21.39 -0.86
N ILE A 175 -2.95 22.52 -0.20
CA ILE A 175 -4.05 23.28 0.43
C ILE A 175 -5.06 23.73 -0.64
N PHE A 176 -4.58 24.19 -1.80
CA PHE A 176 -5.45 24.57 -2.92
C PHE A 176 -6.21 23.37 -3.50
N PHE A 177 -5.53 22.23 -3.65
CA PHE A 177 -6.15 20.97 -4.07
C PHE A 177 -7.25 20.53 -3.11
N ILE A 178 -6.99 20.57 -1.79
CA ILE A 178 -7.97 20.21 -0.77
C ILE A 178 -9.20 21.12 -0.88
N ARG A 179 -9.00 22.43 -1.01
CA ARG A 179 -10.09 23.39 -1.15
C ARG A 179 -10.95 23.15 -2.40
N LYS A 180 -10.38 22.63 -3.48
CA LYS A 180 -11.11 22.37 -4.73
C LYS A 180 -11.78 21.00 -4.80
N ILE A 181 -11.14 19.96 -4.27
CA ILE A 181 -11.55 18.57 -4.50
C ILE A 181 -12.42 18.04 -3.35
N TYR A 182 -12.12 18.41 -2.11
CA TYR A 182 -12.83 17.88 -0.96
C TYR A 182 -14.16 18.60 -0.77
N LYS A 183 -15.23 17.82 -0.53
CA LYS A 183 -16.55 18.36 -0.16
C LYS A 183 -16.47 19.17 1.14
N ASP A 184 -15.74 18.63 2.12
CA ASP A 184 -15.50 19.27 3.41
C ASP A 184 -14.02 19.63 3.58
N PHE A 185 -13.73 20.94 3.61
CA PHE A 185 -12.37 21.43 3.78
C PHE A 185 -11.70 20.94 5.07
N LYS A 186 -12.45 20.93 6.19
CA LYS A 186 -11.94 20.44 7.49
C LYS A 186 -11.52 18.98 7.42
N THR A 187 -12.30 18.15 6.74
CA THR A 187 -12.01 16.72 6.59
C THR A 187 -10.74 16.51 5.77
N GLY A 188 -10.59 17.23 4.65
CA GLY A 188 -9.37 17.16 3.83
C GLY A 188 -8.13 17.69 4.56
N LEU A 189 -8.27 18.76 5.33
CA LEU A 189 -7.16 19.29 6.14
C LEU A 189 -6.76 18.33 7.27
N THR A 190 -7.72 17.66 7.91
CA THR A 190 -7.45 16.64 8.94
C THR A 190 -6.72 15.45 8.33
N GLN A 191 -7.17 14.97 7.17
CA GLN A 191 -6.51 13.89 6.44
C GLN A 191 -5.10 14.24 6.01
N PHE A 192 -4.89 15.48 5.52
CA PHE A 192 -3.57 16.02 5.23
C PHE A 192 -2.69 16.07 6.48
N GLY A 193 -3.20 16.55 7.62
CA GLY A 193 -2.46 16.59 8.87
C GLY A 193 -2.02 15.19 9.35
N ILE A 194 -2.91 14.21 9.25
CA ILE A 194 -2.59 12.81 9.58
C ILE A 194 -1.54 12.25 8.61
N ALA A 195 -1.71 12.46 7.31
CA ALA A 195 -0.75 12.02 6.29
C ALA A 195 0.63 12.66 6.52
N PHE A 196 0.67 13.94 6.84
CA PHE A 196 1.91 14.66 7.14
C PHE A 196 2.60 14.09 8.38
N LEU A 197 1.88 13.86 9.48
CA LEU A 197 2.47 13.40 10.73
C LEU A 197 2.98 11.95 10.61
N VAL A 198 2.14 11.05 10.06
CA VAL A 198 2.52 9.65 9.86
C VAL A 198 3.63 9.53 8.82
N GLY A 199 3.53 10.26 7.71
CA GLY A 199 4.56 10.27 6.67
C GLY A 199 5.86 10.87 7.12
N TYR A 200 5.84 11.97 7.88
CA TYR A 200 7.08 12.55 8.38
C TYR A 200 7.80 11.55 9.29
N THR A 201 7.07 10.93 10.22
CA THR A 201 7.61 9.89 11.11
C THR A 201 8.18 8.71 10.31
N LEU A 202 7.45 8.23 9.31
CA LEU A 202 7.87 7.11 8.47
C LEU A 202 9.08 7.47 7.60
N SER A 203 9.13 8.66 7.02
CA SER A 203 10.23 9.15 6.20
C SER A 203 11.53 9.31 6.98
N VAL A 204 11.45 9.67 8.26
CA VAL A 204 12.59 9.73 9.18
C VAL A 204 13.06 8.32 9.53
N LEU A 205 12.14 7.42 9.89
CA LEU A 205 12.46 6.03 10.18
C LEU A 205 13.14 5.34 8.99
N LEU A 206 12.54 5.43 7.81
CA LEU A 206 13.08 4.86 6.58
C LEU A 206 14.36 5.57 6.14
N GLY A 207 14.45 6.90 6.29
CA GLY A 207 15.68 7.63 6.02
C GLY A 207 16.86 7.14 6.86
N TYR A 208 16.60 6.87 8.15
CA TYR A 208 17.60 6.40 9.08
C TYR A 208 17.99 4.94 8.84
N PHE A 209 17.01 4.04 8.72
CA PHE A 209 17.26 2.60 8.61
C PHE A 209 17.56 2.11 7.18
N TRP A 210 16.93 2.72 6.17
CA TRP A 210 17.04 2.27 4.77
C TRP A 210 18.13 3.01 4.01
N ASN A 211 18.17 4.34 4.15
CA ASN A 211 19.14 5.17 3.43
C ASN A 211 20.42 5.46 4.24
N ASN A 212 20.51 4.94 5.46
CA ASN A 212 21.64 5.13 6.37
C ASN A 212 21.97 6.61 6.68
N ASN A 213 20.99 7.51 6.58
CA ASN A 213 21.20 8.91 6.95
C ASN A 213 21.38 9.04 8.48
N GLU A 214 22.16 10.03 8.91
CA GLU A 214 22.30 10.36 10.31
C GLU A 214 21.01 10.99 10.86
N LEU A 215 20.68 10.70 12.11
CA LEU A 215 19.47 11.24 12.73
C LEU A 215 19.55 12.76 12.91
N SER A 216 20.73 13.27 13.24
CA SER A 216 21.06 14.70 13.30
C SER A 216 20.67 15.41 12.00
N THR A 217 20.92 14.77 10.85
CA THR A 217 20.59 15.29 9.51
C THR A 217 19.08 15.23 9.23
N LEU A 218 18.40 14.17 9.69
CA LEU A 218 16.96 13.98 9.45
C LEU A 218 16.06 14.84 10.34
N LEU A 219 16.56 15.25 11.51
CA LEU A 219 15.86 16.14 12.44
C LEU A 219 16.29 17.60 12.29
N SER A 220 17.21 17.91 11.39
CA SER A 220 17.67 19.26 11.09
C SER A 220 17.10 19.79 9.77
N ILE A 221 17.51 21.01 9.41
CA ILE A 221 17.18 21.60 8.11
C ILE A 221 17.75 20.80 6.93
N GLN A 222 18.78 19.98 7.15
CA GLN A 222 19.35 19.13 6.11
C GLN A 222 18.39 18.03 5.66
N TYR A 223 17.32 17.72 6.42
CA TYR A 223 16.24 16.84 6.00
C TYR A 223 15.73 17.17 4.60
N PHE A 224 15.62 18.46 4.28
CA PHE A 224 15.12 18.94 2.99
C PHE A 224 16.04 18.64 1.80
N ALA A 225 17.31 18.28 2.05
CA ALA A 225 18.26 17.85 1.03
C ALA A 225 18.38 16.31 0.92
N THR A 226 17.51 15.55 1.59
CA THR A 226 17.57 14.09 1.64
C THR A 226 16.45 13.42 0.84
N PRO A 227 16.59 12.11 0.52
CA PRO A 227 15.50 11.34 -0.11
C PRO A 227 14.25 11.26 0.75
N SER A 228 14.36 11.46 2.07
CA SER A 228 13.23 11.46 3.00
C SER A 228 12.22 12.56 2.69
N LEU A 229 12.65 13.74 2.24
CA LEU A 229 11.72 14.79 1.82
C LEU A 229 10.92 14.34 0.59
N VAL A 230 11.60 13.74 -0.39
CA VAL A 230 10.96 13.28 -1.64
C VAL A 230 9.96 12.16 -1.33
N ALA A 231 10.33 11.26 -0.41
CA ALA A 231 9.45 10.20 0.09
C ALA A 231 8.20 10.81 0.75
N LEU A 232 8.37 11.76 1.66
CA LEU A 232 7.27 12.43 2.34
C LEU A 232 6.32 13.14 1.36
N ILE A 233 6.86 13.95 0.44
CA ILE A 233 6.05 14.69 -0.54
C ILE A 233 5.25 13.71 -1.42
N THR A 234 5.92 12.67 -1.93
CA THR A 234 5.29 11.67 -2.79
C THR A 234 4.24 10.85 -2.03
N GLY A 235 4.56 10.44 -0.80
CA GLY A 235 3.67 9.71 0.09
C GLY A 235 2.40 10.49 0.41
N MET A 236 2.54 11.77 0.75
CA MET A 236 1.39 12.67 0.95
C MET A 236 0.58 12.87 -0.33
N ALA A 237 1.23 13.12 -1.46
CA ALA A 237 0.54 13.35 -2.73
C ALA A 237 -0.32 12.15 -3.15
N VAL A 238 0.26 10.95 -3.11
CA VAL A 238 -0.42 9.71 -3.51
C VAL A 238 -1.55 9.38 -2.54
N SER A 239 -1.31 9.50 -1.23
CA SER A 239 -2.31 9.16 -0.22
C SER A 239 -3.53 10.07 -0.26
N LEU A 240 -3.34 11.38 -0.45
CA LEU A 240 -4.44 12.35 -0.54
C LEU A 240 -5.22 12.24 -1.84
N PHE A 241 -4.54 11.97 -2.96
CA PHE A 241 -5.18 11.83 -4.26
C PHE A 241 -6.02 10.55 -4.34
N MET A 242 -5.51 9.44 -3.79
CA MET A 242 -6.23 8.17 -3.80
C MET A 242 -7.34 8.12 -2.76
N SER A 243 -7.24 8.90 -1.67
CA SER A 243 -8.31 9.00 -0.66
C SER A 243 -9.44 9.97 -1.03
N SER A 244 -9.24 10.88 -1.99
CA SER A 244 -10.27 11.84 -2.38
C SER A 244 -11.28 11.30 -3.38
N ARG A 245 -11.14 10.04 -3.82
CA ARG A 245 -12.04 9.31 -4.72
C ARG A 245 -12.85 8.28 -3.94
#